data_AF-A0A8R1IRZ6-F1
#
_entry.id   AF-A0A8R1IRZ6-F1
#
_cell.length_a   1.000
_cell.length_b   1.000
_cell.length_c   1.000
_cell.angle_alpha   90.00
_cell.angle_beta   90.00
_cell.angle_gamma   90.00
#
_symmetry.space_group_name_H-M   'P 1'
#
loop_
_entity.id
_entity.type
_entity.pdbx_description
1 polymer ?
#
loop_
_entity_poly.entity_id
_entity_poly.type
_entity_poly.pdbx_seq_one_letter_code
_entity_poly.pdbx_strand_id
1 'polypeptide(L)'
;MTFCEENIRILNFLVTKVSNVDNPLLNMREVLREFRVETNSKRSLERLEERFAKIVAPKIFKIDELDFETKLKLIFATHTPLTKDCREILTYAAEVLEVDHRGIITKYVGRNGFELDVNKKSDQPRPPEWHDQKKTKVKKKSLDLQMLEFFAEKAKESLGRPVDMFLVWCDFKTATGIEKEAQELHDRFRFKLAPKMYKSKKIDVNTRIMMVSAAQTTVSTRFMNKMKLQTKAQ
;
A
#
# COMPACT_ATOMS: atom_id res chain seq x y z
N MET A 1 17.35 -2.35 -27.32
CA MET A 1 17.02 -1.17 -26.48
C MET A 1 17.91 -1.24 -25.26
N THR A 2 18.97 -0.43 -25.18
CA THR A 2 20.01 -0.56 -24.15
C THR A 2 19.46 -0.21 -22.76
N PHE A 3 19.44 -1.19 -21.86
CA PHE A 3 19.21 -0.97 -20.44
C PHE A 3 20.42 -0.16 -19.93
N CYS A 4 20.22 1.09 -19.50
CA CYS A 4 21.37 1.87 -19.03
C CYS A 4 21.95 1.22 -17.75
N GLU A 5 23.23 1.42 -17.51
CA GLU A 5 23.98 0.77 -16.42
C GLU A 5 23.30 0.87 -15.05
N GLU A 6 22.72 2.02 -14.70
CA GLU A 6 22.01 2.18 -13.42
C GLU A 6 20.77 1.29 -13.31
N ASN A 7 20.04 1.07 -14.40
CA ASN A 7 18.87 0.19 -14.38
C ASN A 7 19.29 -1.26 -14.15
N ILE A 8 20.42 -1.67 -14.73
CA ILE A 8 21.02 -2.99 -14.51
C ILE A 8 21.42 -3.13 -13.03
N ARG A 9 22.03 -2.09 -12.45
CA ARG A 9 22.40 -2.08 -11.03
C ARG A 9 21.18 -2.19 -10.11
N ILE A 10 20.10 -1.45 -10.38
CA ILE A 10 18.84 -1.55 -9.62
C ILE A 10 18.26 -2.96 -9.74
N LEU A 11 18.22 -3.52 -10.96
CA LEU A 11 17.71 -4.86 -11.19
C LEU A 11 18.52 -5.91 -10.43
N ASN A 12 19.85 -5.90 -10.57
CA ASN A 12 20.72 -6.86 -9.90
C ASN A 12 20.59 -6.77 -8.38
N PHE A 13 20.43 -5.54 -7.84
CA PHE A 13 20.17 -5.35 -6.42
C PHE A 13 18.84 -5.96 -5.96
N LEU A 14 17.80 -5.90 -6.79
CA LEU A 14 16.53 -6.55 -6.48
C LEU A 14 16.63 -8.08 -6.60
N VAL A 15 17.35 -8.58 -7.59
CA VAL A 15 17.61 -10.02 -7.78
C VAL A 15 18.24 -10.60 -6.51
N THR A 16 19.31 -9.98 -5.99
CA THR A 16 19.97 -10.47 -4.77
C THR A 16 19.04 -10.51 -3.55
N LYS A 17 18.05 -9.61 -3.47
CA LYS A 17 17.06 -9.57 -2.38
C LYS A 17 15.98 -10.67 -2.50
N VAL A 18 15.79 -11.26 -3.69
CA VAL A 18 14.78 -12.31 -3.92
C VAL A 18 15.35 -13.71 -4.18
N SER A 19 16.64 -13.82 -4.56
CA SER A 19 17.24 -15.08 -5.01
C SER A 19 17.22 -16.25 -4.02
N ASN A 20 17.02 -16.01 -2.73
CA ASN A 20 16.96 -17.06 -1.69
C ASN A 20 15.72 -16.94 -0.80
N VAL A 21 14.67 -16.29 -1.30
CA VAL A 21 13.42 -16.12 -0.57
C VAL A 21 12.32 -16.78 -1.37
N ASP A 22 11.58 -17.69 -0.74
CA ASP A 22 10.52 -18.43 -1.42
C ASP A 22 9.31 -17.54 -1.71
N ASN A 23 8.92 -16.72 -0.74
CA ASN A 23 7.78 -15.79 -0.86
C ASN A 23 8.20 -14.35 -0.54
N PRO A 24 8.95 -13.67 -1.45
CA PRO A 24 9.49 -12.35 -1.19
C PRO A 24 8.41 -11.27 -1.27
N LEU A 25 8.39 -10.37 -0.29
CA LEU A 25 7.63 -9.11 -0.34
C LEU A 25 8.59 -7.98 0.00
N LEU A 26 8.77 -7.02 -0.91
CA LEU A 26 9.71 -5.93 -0.76
C LEU A 26 9.00 -4.60 -0.52
N ASN A 27 9.51 -3.86 0.46
CA ASN A 27 9.19 -2.45 0.60
C ASN A 27 10.13 -1.65 -0.33
N MET A 28 9.65 -1.33 -1.53
CA MET A 28 10.48 -0.67 -2.56
C MET A 28 11.13 0.63 -2.09
N ARG A 29 10.47 1.41 -1.22
CA ARG A 29 11.05 2.64 -0.68
C ARG A 29 12.26 2.37 0.20
N GLU A 30 12.22 1.30 1.00
CA GLU A 30 13.33 0.88 1.86
C GLU A 30 14.45 0.26 1.01
N VAL A 31 14.12 -0.63 0.09
CA VAL A 31 15.09 -1.27 -0.80
C VAL A 31 15.83 -0.25 -1.66
N LEU A 32 15.12 0.75 -2.22
CA LEU A 32 15.76 1.81 -3.01
C LEU A 32 16.56 2.79 -2.14
N ARG A 33 16.21 2.95 -0.86
CA ARG A 33 17.02 3.69 0.10
C ARG A 33 18.33 2.95 0.40
N GLU A 34 18.26 1.64 0.65
CA GLU A 34 19.44 0.78 0.81
C GLU A 34 20.33 0.84 -0.43
N PHE A 35 19.76 0.60 -1.61
CA PHE A 35 20.46 0.71 -2.89
C PHE A 35 21.18 2.06 -3.03
N ARG A 36 20.51 3.17 -2.69
CA ARG A 36 21.10 4.51 -2.78
C ARG A 36 22.31 4.66 -1.87
N VAL A 37 22.23 4.15 -0.63
CA VAL A 37 23.33 4.19 0.35
C VAL A 37 24.49 3.32 -0.10
N GLU A 38 24.22 2.05 -0.45
CA GLU A 38 25.25 1.08 -0.81
C GLU A 38 25.97 1.42 -2.11
N THR A 39 25.27 2.02 -3.08
CA THR A 39 25.86 2.40 -4.38
C THR A 39 26.33 3.86 -4.44
N ASN A 40 26.17 4.61 -3.35
CA ASN A 40 26.41 6.05 -3.28
C ASN A 40 25.72 6.83 -4.43
N SER A 41 24.48 6.46 -4.75
CA SER A 41 23.73 7.09 -5.85
C SER A 41 23.36 8.53 -5.50
N LYS A 42 23.68 9.46 -6.42
CA LYS A 42 23.36 10.89 -6.29
C LYS A 42 21.88 11.20 -6.56
N ARG A 43 21.11 10.25 -7.10
CA ARG A 43 19.68 10.46 -7.38
C ARG A 43 18.89 10.51 -6.07
N SER A 44 17.83 11.32 -6.05
CA SER A 44 16.87 11.29 -4.95
C SER A 44 16.11 9.96 -4.94
N LEU A 45 15.58 9.59 -3.78
CA LEU A 45 14.79 8.36 -3.63
C LEU A 45 13.57 8.36 -4.57
N GLU A 46 12.88 9.49 -4.67
CA GLU A 46 11.73 9.68 -5.55
C GLU A 46 12.11 9.46 -7.03
N ARG A 47 13.27 9.97 -7.48
CA ARG A 47 13.76 9.71 -8.83
C ARG A 47 14.10 8.24 -9.08
N LEU A 48 14.57 7.52 -8.07
CA LEU A 48 14.81 6.07 -8.17
C LEU A 48 13.49 5.29 -8.23
N GLU A 49 12.48 5.66 -7.44
CA GLU A 49 11.14 5.08 -7.48
C GLU A 49 10.49 5.29 -8.86
N GLU A 50 10.50 6.52 -9.37
CA GLU A 50 10.00 6.83 -10.71
C GLU A 50 10.71 6.01 -11.78
N ARG A 51 12.04 5.91 -11.67
CA ARG A 51 12.87 5.19 -12.64
C ARG A 51 12.56 3.69 -12.65
N PHE A 52 12.45 3.09 -11.46
CA PHE A 52 12.05 1.70 -11.35
C PHE A 52 10.68 1.48 -11.98
N ALA A 53 9.67 2.25 -11.57
CA ALA A 53 8.29 2.09 -12.02
C ALA A 53 8.12 2.29 -13.53
N LYS A 54 8.80 3.30 -14.12
CA LYS A 54 8.63 3.67 -15.53
C LYS A 54 9.53 2.89 -16.48
N ILE A 55 10.69 2.40 -16.02
CA ILE A 55 11.72 1.85 -16.93
C ILE A 55 12.05 0.40 -16.61
N VAL A 56 12.33 0.07 -15.34
CA VAL A 56 12.81 -1.26 -14.94
C VAL A 56 11.65 -2.24 -14.86
N ALA A 57 10.63 -1.92 -14.07
CA ALA A 57 9.50 -2.78 -13.76
C ALA A 57 8.76 -3.32 -15.01
N PRO A 58 8.41 -2.49 -16.02
CA PRO A 58 7.69 -2.98 -17.21
C PRO A 58 8.50 -3.93 -18.09
N LYS A 59 9.81 -4.01 -17.86
CA LYS A 59 10.74 -4.80 -18.67
C LYS A 59 11.20 -6.08 -17.98
N ILE A 60 10.98 -6.27 -16.68
CA ILE A 60 11.49 -7.41 -15.90
C ILE A 60 11.26 -8.75 -16.63
N PHE A 61 10.05 -8.97 -17.14
CA PHE A 61 9.70 -10.22 -17.78
C PHE A 61 10.37 -10.44 -19.16
N LYS A 62 10.87 -9.36 -19.79
CA LYS A 62 11.54 -9.36 -21.10
C LYS A 62 13.06 -9.47 -21.00
N ILE A 63 13.61 -9.70 -19.80
CA ILE A 63 15.05 -9.81 -19.55
C ILE A 63 15.47 -11.25 -19.71
N ASP A 64 16.10 -11.61 -20.82
CA ASP A 64 16.38 -13.01 -21.17
C ASP A 64 17.37 -13.68 -20.19
N GLU A 65 18.21 -12.89 -19.52
CA GLU A 65 19.21 -13.36 -18.55
C GLU A 65 18.61 -13.85 -17.22
N LEU A 66 17.34 -13.55 -16.95
CA LEU A 66 16.65 -14.02 -15.75
C LEU A 66 15.77 -15.22 -16.06
N ASP A 67 15.87 -16.26 -15.24
CA ASP A 67 14.95 -17.39 -15.32
C ASP A 67 13.51 -16.97 -14.98
N PHE A 68 12.55 -17.82 -15.35
CA PHE A 68 11.13 -17.55 -15.18
C PHE A 68 10.71 -17.32 -13.71
N GLU A 69 11.24 -18.12 -12.78
CA GLU A 69 10.90 -18.01 -11.37
C GLU A 69 11.46 -16.73 -10.76
N THR A 70 12.70 -16.36 -11.09
CA THR A 70 13.33 -15.10 -10.67
C THR A 70 12.55 -13.90 -11.20
N LYS A 71 12.13 -13.92 -12.48
CA LYS A 71 11.26 -12.87 -13.05
C LYS A 71 9.96 -12.73 -12.28
N LEU A 72 9.33 -13.86 -11.97
CA LEU A 72 8.05 -13.91 -11.28
C LEU A 72 8.16 -13.47 -9.82
N LYS A 73 9.21 -13.91 -9.10
CA LYS A 73 9.56 -13.45 -7.76
C LYS A 73 9.77 -11.94 -7.73
N LEU A 74 10.47 -11.37 -8.71
CA LEU A 74 10.66 -9.92 -8.80
C LEU A 74 9.32 -9.19 -8.96
N ILE A 75 8.50 -9.56 -9.95
CA ILE A 75 7.20 -8.93 -10.20
C ILE A 75 6.31 -8.98 -8.96
N PHE A 76 6.25 -10.14 -8.30
CA PHE A 76 5.49 -10.35 -7.09
C PHE A 76 6.02 -9.50 -5.93
N ALA A 77 7.33 -9.60 -5.66
CA ALA A 77 7.98 -8.91 -4.54
C ALA A 77 7.88 -7.40 -4.62
N THR A 78 7.97 -6.84 -5.83
CA THR A 78 7.91 -5.39 -6.07
C THR A 78 6.48 -4.88 -6.29
N HIS A 79 5.47 -5.74 -6.19
CA HIS A 79 4.07 -5.44 -6.48
C HIS A 79 3.90 -4.78 -7.86
N THR A 80 4.63 -5.26 -8.85
CA THR A 80 4.59 -4.71 -10.21
C THR A 80 3.32 -5.18 -10.91
N PRO A 81 2.51 -4.25 -11.47
CA PRO A 81 1.36 -4.63 -12.29
C PRO A 81 1.79 -5.46 -13.50
N LEU A 82 1.05 -6.53 -13.78
CA LEU A 82 1.26 -7.34 -14.97
C LEU A 82 0.93 -6.55 -16.23
N THR A 83 1.86 -6.57 -17.20
CA THR A 83 1.51 -6.19 -18.57
C THR A 83 0.64 -7.28 -19.20
N LYS A 84 -0.08 -6.92 -20.27
CA LYS A 84 -0.93 -7.86 -21.00
C LYS A 84 -0.17 -9.13 -21.42
N ASP A 85 0.98 -8.95 -22.06
CA ASP A 85 1.85 -10.04 -22.51
C ASP A 85 2.27 -10.96 -21.35
N CYS A 86 2.68 -10.38 -20.21
CA CYS A 86 3.10 -11.16 -19.05
C CYS A 86 1.92 -11.98 -18.49
N ARG A 87 0.73 -11.39 -18.43
CA ARG A 87 -0.46 -12.05 -17.91
C ARG A 87 -0.84 -13.26 -18.76
N GLU A 88 -0.77 -13.15 -20.08
CA GLU A 88 -1.06 -14.26 -20.99
C GLU A 88 -0.10 -15.43 -20.76
N ILE A 89 1.20 -15.14 -20.66
CA ILE A 89 2.22 -16.16 -20.38
C ILE A 89 2.01 -16.82 -19.01
N LEU A 90 1.77 -16.03 -17.96
CA LEU A 90 1.55 -16.56 -16.61
C LEU A 90 0.26 -17.37 -16.51
N THR A 91 -0.81 -16.98 -17.21
CA THR A 91 -2.07 -17.73 -17.22
C THR A 91 -1.87 -19.13 -17.82
N TYR A 92 -1.02 -19.27 -18.84
CA TYR A 92 -0.72 -20.57 -19.42
C TYR A 92 0.14 -21.46 -18.50
N ALA A 93 1.12 -20.85 -17.82
CA ALA A 93 2.04 -21.56 -16.93
C ALA A 93 1.44 -21.90 -15.55
N ALA A 94 0.40 -21.17 -15.11
CA ALA A 94 -0.21 -21.32 -13.80
C ALA A 94 -1.29 -22.41 -13.77
N GLU A 95 -1.44 -23.02 -12.60
CA GLU A 95 -2.69 -23.65 -12.16
C GLU A 95 -3.62 -22.61 -11.54
N VAL A 96 -3.07 -21.67 -10.77
CA VAL A 96 -3.81 -20.56 -10.15
C VAL A 96 -3.06 -19.25 -10.39
N LEU A 97 -3.77 -18.25 -10.91
CA LEU A 97 -3.28 -16.87 -11.01
C LEU A 97 -4.38 -15.93 -10.55
N GLU A 98 -4.17 -15.31 -9.38
CA GLU A 98 -5.04 -14.27 -8.85
C GLU A 98 -4.31 -12.92 -8.91
N VAL A 99 -5.03 -11.92 -9.38
CA VAL A 99 -4.55 -10.53 -9.46
C VAL A 99 -5.56 -9.60 -8.81
N ASP A 100 -5.07 -8.52 -8.20
CA ASP A 100 -5.94 -7.46 -7.68
C ASP A 100 -6.46 -6.52 -8.79
N HIS A 101 -7.28 -5.56 -8.40
CA HIS A 101 -7.82 -4.51 -9.28
C HIS A 101 -6.75 -3.65 -9.99
N ARG A 102 -5.50 -3.64 -9.51
CA ARG A 102 -4.37 -2.93 -10.12
C ARG A 102 -3.56 -3.83 -11.05
N GLY A 103 -3.96 -5.08 -11.21
CA GLY A 103 -3.23 -6.09 -12.00
C GLY A 103 -1.99 -6.64 -11.30
N ILE A 104 -1.91 -6.51 -9.97
CA ILE A 104 -0.78 -7.02 -9.18
C ILE A 104 -1.12 -8.45 -8.73
N ILE A 105 -0.15 -9.36 -8.82
CA ILE A 105 -0.30 -10.75 -8.38
C ILE A 105 -0.56 -10.78 -6.87
N THR A 106 -1.67 -11.39 -6.47
CA THR A 106 -1.96 -11.71 -5.06
C THR A 106 -1.69 -13.16 -4.74
N LYS A 107 -1.83 -14.04 -5.73
CA LYS A 107 -1.52 -15.47 -5.61
C LYS A 107 -1.10 -16.06 -6.95
N TYR A 108 -0.08 -16.90 -6.93
CA TYR A 108 0.37 -17.69 -8.06
C TYR A 108 0.66 -19.12 -7.60
N VAL A 109 0.17 -20.10 -8.34
CA VAL A 109 0.54 -21.52 -8.20
C VAL A 109 0.89 -22.01 -9.60
N GLY A 110 2.15 -22.37 -9.81
CA GLY A 110 2.66 -22.93 -11.05
C GLY A 110 2.45 -24.44 -11.11
N ARG A 111 2.35 -24.99 -12.32
CA ARG A 111 2.22 -26.45 -12.54
C ARG A 111 3.42 -27.27 -12.07
N ASN A 112 4.55 -26.61 -11.82
CA ASN A 112 5.77 -27.19 -11.26
C ASN A 112 5.79 -27.18 -9.72
N GLY A 113 4.70 -26.75 -9.07
CA GLY A 113 4.63 -26.60 -7.61
C GLY A 113 5.25 -25.32 -7.07
N PHE A 114 5.73 -24.42 -7.93
CA PHE A 114 6.21 -23.09 -7.50
C PHE A 114 5.03 -22.23 -7.07
N GLU A 115 5.08 -21.66 -5.86
CA GLU A 115 3.96 -20.92 -5.27
C GLU A 115 4.37 -19.58 -4.67
N LEU A 116 3.56 -18.55 -4.94
CA LEU A 116 3.66 -17.22 -4.32
C LEU A 116 2.27 -16.82 -3.79
N ASP A 117 2.22 -16.29 -2.58
CA ASP A 117 0.95 -15.88 -1.97
C ASP A 117 1.20 -14.75 -0.97
N VAL A 118 0.53 -13.61 -1.16
CA VAL A 118 0.69 -12.45 -0.26
C VAL A 118 0.27 -12.75 1.18
N ASN A 119 -0.49 -13.83 1.41
CA ASN A 119 -0.94 -14.27 2.73
C ASN A 119 -0.01 -15.31 3.36
N LYS A 120 0.92 -15.92 2.62
CA LYS A 120 1.96 -16.77 3.20
C LYS A 120 2.97 -15.87 3.95
N LYS A 121 3.36 -16.29 5.16
CA LYS A 121 4.43 -15.61 5.90
C LYS A 121 5.71 -15.67 5.06
N SER A 122 6.37 -14.53 4.85
CA SER A 122 7.66 -14.52 4.16
C SER A 122 8.74 -15.12 5.05
N ASP A 123 9.55 -16.05 4.53
CA ASP A 123 10.71 -16.64 5.22
C ASP A 123 11.93 -15.70 5.24
N GLN A 124 11.77 -14.41 4.95
CA GLN A 124 12.86 -13.44 5.07
C GLN A 124 13.41 -13.44 6.50
N PRO A 125 14.73 -13.67 6.69
CA PRO A 125 15.39 -13.30 7.93
C PRO A 125 15.12 -11.81 8.15
N ARG A 126 14.54 -11.44 9.29
CA ARG A 126 14.54 -10.04 9.71
C ARG A 126 15.99 -9.55 9.66
N PRO A 127 16.28 -8.38 9.07
CA PRO A 127 17.58 -7.75 9.25
C PRO A 127 17.93 -7.73 10.75
N PRO A 128 19.21 -7.90 11.13
CA PRO A 128 19.62 -7.75 12.52
C PRO A 128 19.02 -6.46 13.06
N GLU A 129 18.32 -6.56 14.20
CA GLU A 129 17.77 -5.42 14.92
C GLU A 129 18.94 -4.49 15.30
N TRP A 130 19.33 -3.58 14.40
CA TRP A 130 20.26 -2.52 14.72
C TRP A 130 19.51 -1.57 15.64
N HIS A 131 19.98 -1.50 16.89
CA HIS A 131 19.40 -0.77 18.00
C HIS A 131 18.67 0.51 17.55
N ASP A 132 17.35 0.40 17.49
CA ASP A 132 16.46 1.54 17.56
C ASP A 132 16.84 2.25 18.86
N GLN A 133 17.46 3.43 18.74
CA GLN A 133 17.84 4.26 19.87
C GLN A 133 16.61 4.42 20.76
N LYS A 134 16.58 3.68 21.87
CA LYS A 134 15.55 3.62 22.90
C LYS A 134 14.25 4.34 22.52
N LYS A 135 13.44 3.74 21.64
CA LYS A 135 12.02 4.09 21.56
C LYS A 135 11.23 3.14 22.43
N THR A 136 10.89 3.66 23.61
CA THR A 136 9.79 3.20 24.45
C THR A 136 8.64 2.67 23.57
N LYS A 137 8.22 1.43 23.80
CA LYS A 137 7.11 0.76 23.10
C LYS A 137 5.82 1.58 23.21
N VAL A 138 5.59 2.49 22.27
CA VAL A 138 4.27 3.07 22.01
C VAL A 138 3.67 2.28 20.86
N LYS A 139 2.55 1.58 21.08
CA LYS A 139 1.80 0.89 20.02
C LYS A 139 1.47 1.89 18.91
N LYS A 140 2.20 1.85 17.79
CA LYS A 140 1.92 2.69 16.62
C LYS A 140 0.54 2.30 16.08
N LYS A 141 -0.44 3.20 16.18
CA LYS A 141 -1.82 2.98 15.69
C LYS A 141 -1.77 2.71 14.18
N SER A 142 -2.67 1.85 13.66
CA SER A 142 -2.74 1.60 12.21
C SER A 142 -3.12 2.88 11.46
N LEU A 143 -2.67 3.02 10.20
CA LEU A 143 -2.99 4.18 9.35
C LEU A 143 -4.49 4.49 9.31
N ASP A 144 -5.32 3.44 9.15
CA ASP A 144 -6.77 3.58 9.11
C ASP A 144 -7.34 4.16 10.41
N LEU A 145 -6.75 3.81 11.57
CA LEU A 145 -7.17 4.36 12.85
C LEU A 145 -6.71 5.80 13.02
N GLN A 146 -5.49 6.13 12.59
CA GLN A 146 -4.99 7.51 12.62
C GLN A 146 -5.83 8.44 11.74
N MET A 147 -6.19 8.00 10.53
CA MET A 147 -7.05 8.76 9.63
C MET A 147 -8.46 8.95 10.22
N LEU A 148 -9.03 7.91 10.83
CA LEU A 148 -10.35 7.99 11.46
C LEU A 148 -10.36 8.90 12.69
N GLU A 149 -9.33 8.83 13.53
CA GLU A 149 -9.20 9.71 14.71
C GLU A 149 -8.98 11.16 14.31
N PHE A 150 -8.09 11.43 13.35
CA PHE A 150 -7.85 12.78 12.85
C PHE A 150 -9.10 13.39 12.21
N PHE A 151 -9.82 12.61 11.40
CA PHE A 151 -11.06 13.08 10.81
C PHE A 151 -12.17 13.28 11.85
N ALA A 152 -12.19 12.46 12.91
CA ALA A 152 -13.11 12.64 14.02
C ALA A 152 -12.88 13.97 14.74
N GLU A 153 -11.63 14.38 14.93
CA GLU A 153 -11.28 15.69 15.49
C GLU A 153 -11.73 16.83 14.57
N LYS A 154 -11.42 16.75 13.27
CA LYS A 154 -11.85 17.76 12.29
C LYS A 154 -13.37 17.89 12.19
N ALA A 155 -14.09 16.78 12.26
CA ALA A 155 -15.55 16.78 12.26
C ALA A 155 -16.14 17.37 13.55
N LYS A 156 -15.47 17.24 14.69
CA LYS A 156 -15.86 17.91 15.94
C LYS A 156 -15.60 19.41 15.87
N GLU A 157 -14.43 19.81 15.39
CA GLU A 157 -14.06 21.22 15.17
C GLU A 157 -15.05 21.92 14.23
N SER A 158 -15.48 21.24 13.17
CA SER A 158 -16.48 21.77 12.24
C SER A 158 -17.93 21.66 12.74
N LEU A 159 -18.16 21.10 13.93
CA LEU A 159 -19.50 20.78 14.46
C LEU A 159 -20.35 19.95 13.47
N GLY A 160 -19.71 19.04 12.74
CA GLY A 160 -20.34 18.21 11.72
C GLY A 160 -20.73 18.96 10.44
N ARG A 161 -20.32 20.23 10.27
CA ARG A 161 -20.49 20.96 9.01
C ARG A 161 -19.63 20.33 7.93
N PRO A 162 -20.07 20.37 6.65
CA PRO A 162 -19.27 19.90 5.53
C PRO A 162 -17.86 20.47 5.55
N VAL A 163 -16.87 19.60 5.37
CA VAL A 163 -15.46 20.00 5.29
C VAL A 163 -14.91 19.62 3.93
N ASP A 164 -13.92 20.37 3.48
CA ASP A 164 -13.15 20.00 2.29
C ASP A 164 -12.28 18.79 2.64
N MET A 165 -12.68 17.62 2.14
CA MET A 165 -12.01 16.37 2.42
C MET A 165 -10.59 16.36 1.88
N PHE A 166 -10.29 17.06 0.78
CA PHE A 166 -8.93 17.13 0.26
C PHE A 166 -8.01 17.91 1.20
N LEU A 167 -8.48 19.06 1.71
CA LEU A 167 -7.73 19.85 2.70
C LEU A 167 -7.52 19.09 4.02
N VAL A 168 -8.52 18.34 4.49
CA VAL A 168 -8.38 17.46 5.66
C VAL A 168 -7.22 16.49 5.49
N TRP A 169 -7.01 15.93 4.30
CA TRP A 169 -5.92 14.98 4.07
C TRP A 169 -4.57 15.65 3.85
N CYS A 170 -4.53 16.88 3.33
CA CYS A 170 -3.34 17.72 3.33
C CYS A 170 -2.89 18.05 4.76
N ASP A 171 -3.82 18.42 5.64
CA ASP A 171 -3.54 18.69 7.05
C ASP A 171 -3.06 17.42 7.77
N PHE A 172 -3.71 16.28 7.50
CA PHE A 172 -3.30 14.99 8.05
C PHE A 172 -1.87 14.61 7.63
N LYS A 173 -1.53 14.80 6.35
CA LYS A 173 -0.17 14.59 5.83
C LYS A 173 0.85 15.44 6.58
N THR A 174 0.53 16.72 6.74
CA THR A 174 1.38 17.70 7.44
C THR A 174 1.56 17.35 8.92
N ALA A 175 0.47 16.96 9.61
CA ALA A 175 0.49 16.65 11.04
C ALA A 175 1.21 15.33 11.37
N THR A 176 1.18 14.36 10.46
CA THR A 176 1.70 13.00 10.71
C THR A 176 3.04 12.71 10.03
N GLY A 177 3.45 13.53 9.07
CA GLY A 177 4.64 13.28 8.25
C GLY A 177 4.51 12.06 7.34
N ILE A 178 3.28 11.59 7.07
CA ILE A 178 3.04 10.45 6.19
C ILE A 178 3.39 10.84 4.74
N GLU A 179 4.13 9.98 4.05
CA GLU A 179 4.65 10.25 2.70
C GLU A 179 3.64 9.93 1.58
N LYS A 180 2.37 9.67 1.92
CA LYS A 180 1.29 9.42 0.97
C LYS A 180 0.76 10.72 0.37
N GLU A 181 0.34 10.64 -0.88
CA GLU A 181 -0.37 11.74 -1.52
C GLU A 181 -1.76 11.95 -0.92
N ALA A 182 -2.19 13.21 -0.83
CA ALA A 182 -3.50 13.58 -0.28
C ALA A 182 -4.64 12.91 -1.04
N GLN A 183 -4.48 12.73 -2.36
CA GLN A 183 -5.44 12.00 -3.19
C GLN A 183 -5.53 10.51 -2.83
N GLU A 184 -4.40 9.84 -2.53
CA GLU A 184 -4.43 8.43 -2.08
C GLU A 184 -5.14 8.27 -0.74
N LEU A 185 -4.93 9.21 0.17
CA LEU A 185 -5.59 9.26 1.47
C LEU A 185 -7.09 9.52 1.29
N HIS A 186 -7.45 10.44 0.39
CA HIS A 186 -8.83 10.72 0.02
C HIS A 186 -9.55 9.49 -0.54
N ASP A 187 -8.95 8.80 -1.52
CA ASP A 187 -9.55 7.62 -2.14
C ASP A 187 -9.67 6.48 -1.12
N ARG A 188 -8.65 6.27 -0.29
CA ARG A 188 -8.69 5.29 0.79
C ARG A 188 -9.83 5.60 1.76
N PHE A 189 -9.99 6.85 2.16
CA PHE A 189 -11.09 7.24 3.03
C PHE A 189 -12.44 6.97 2.36
N ARG A 190 -12.64 7.46 1.14
CA ARG A 190 -13.90 7.35 0.38
C ARG A 190 -14.33 5.90 0.16
N PHE A 191 -13.43 5.04 -0.29
CA PHE A 191 -13.78 3.68 -0.70
C PHE A 191 -13.69 2.66 0.43
N LYS A 192 -12.84 2.87 1.43
CA LYS A 192 -12.57 1.88 2.48
C LYS A 192 -13.14 2.26 3.85
N LEU A 193 -12.97 3.51 4.26
CA LEU A 193 -13.26 3.94 5.63
C LEU A 193 -14.68 4.50 5.77
N ALA A 194 -15.08 5.44 4.91
CA ALA A 194 -16.40 6.05 4.91
C ALA A 194 -17.55 5.03 4.92
N PRO A 195 -17.55 3.94 4.12
CA PRO A 195 -18.64 2.96 4.11
C PRO A 195 -18.74 2.13 5.40
N LYS A 196 -17.72 2.17 6.27
CA LYS A 196 -17.65 1.39 7.52
C LYS A 196 -17.55 2.27 8.75
N MET A 197 -17.47 3.59 8.57
CA MET A 197 -17.22 4.58 9.63
C MET A 197 -18.28 4.50 10.74
N TYR A 198 -19.55 4.36 10.37
CA TYR A 198 -20.66 4.19 11.30
C TYR A 198 -20.63 2.87 12.08
N LYS A 199 -19.82 1.88 11.69
CA LYS A 199 -19.67 0.59 12.38
C LYS A 199 -18.55 0.60 13.41
N SER A 200 -17.69 1.63 13.44
CA SER A 200 -16.56 1.69 14.37
C SER A 200 -17.05 1.77 15.81
N LYS A 201 -16.79 0.75 16.64
CA LYS A 201 -17.12 0.76 18.09
C LYS A 201 -16.15 1.63 18.90
N LYS A 202 -15.05 2.09 18.29
CA LYS A 202 -14.00 2.88 18.96
C LYS A 202 -14.30 4.38 18.99
N ILE A 203 -15.24 4.83 18.18
CA ILE A 203 -15.67 6.23 18.08
C ILE A 203 -17.12 6.27 18.56
N ASP A 204 -17.44 7.23 19.43
CA ASP A 204 -18.79 7.37 19.97
C ASP A 204 -19.81 7.69 18.86
N VAL A 205 -21.10 7.51 19.18
CA VAL A 205 -22.19 7.66 18.21
C VAL A 205 -22.26 9.10 17.66
N ASN A 206 -22.15 10.11 18.52
CA ASN A 206 -22.29 11.52 18.14
C ASN A 206 -21.13 11.98 17.24
N THR A 207 -19.91 11.56 17.56
CA THR A 207 -18.75 11.82 16.71
C THR A 207 -18.89 11.15 15.34
N ARG A 208 -19.39 9.90 15.27
CA ARG A 208 -19.65 9.24 13.98
C ARG A 208 -20.73 9.96 13.17
N ILE A 209 -21.74 10.53 13.82
CA ILE A 209 -22.75 11.38 13.17
C ILE A 209 -22.08 12.61 12.55
N MET A 210 -21.27 13.33 13.33
CA MET A 210 -20.55 14.50 12.85
C MET A 210 -19.65 14.16 11.66
N MET A 211 -18.93 13.04 11.72
CA MET A 211 -18.09 12.58 10.62
C MET A 211 -18.88 12.27 9.35
N VAL A 212 -20.04 11.63 9.46
CA VAL A 212 -20.91 11.32 8.30
C VAL A 212 -21.45 12.61 7.67
N SER A 213 -21.88 13.57 8.49
CA SER A 213 -22.37 14.88 8.05
C SER A 213 -21.26 15.70 7.40
N ALA A 214 -20.08 15.76 8.03
CA ALA A 214 -18.92 16.50 7.54
C ALA A 214 -18.37 15.95 6.23
N ALA A 215 -18.37 14.61 6.06
CA ALA A 215 -17.92 13.95 4.84
C ALA A 215 -18.97 13.92 3.71
N GLN A 216 -20.21 14.36 3.99
CA GLN A 216 -21.34 14.27 3.05
C GLN A 216 -21.57 12.86 2.47
N THR A 217 -21.28 11.83 3.26
CA THR A 217 -21.37 10.43 2.80
C THR A 217 -22.80 9.92 2.85
N THR A 218 -23.23 9.18 1.83
CA THR A 218 -24.53 8.50 1.83
C THR A 218 -24.54 7.36 2.85
N VAL A 219 -25.42 7.47 3.84
CA VAL A 219 -25.70 6.43 4.83
C VAL A 219 -27.05 5.77 4.54
N SER A 220 -27.14 4.45 4.74
CA SER A 220 -28.38 3.70 4.52
C SER A 220 -29.57 4.27 5.31
N THR A 221 -30.76 4.26 4.73
CA THR A 221 -32.01 4.73 5.35
C THR A 221 -32.30 4.07 6.71
N ARG A 222 -31.93 2.79 6.85
CA ARG A 222 -32.05 2.03 8.12
C ARG A 222 -31.20 2.62 9.25
N PHE A 223 -30.02 3.14 8.92
CA PHE A 223 -29.15 3.82 9.88
C PHE A 223 -29.72 5.20 10.24
N MET A 224 -30.12 6.02 9.24
CA MET A 224 -30.77 7.31 9.47
C MET A 224 -32.01 7.21 10.39
N ASN A 225 -32.81 6.16 10.22
CA ASN A 225 -33.99 5.92 11.07
C ASN A 225 -33.61 5.53 12.51
N LYS A 226 -32.54 4.73 12.70
CA LYS A 226 -32.03 4.41 14.03
C LYS A 226 -31.47 5.65 14.75
N MET A 227 -30.89 6.60 13.99
CA MET A 227 -30.37 7.85 14.54
C MET A 227 -31.46 8.84 14.93
N LYS A 228 -32.52 8.99 14.12
CA LYS A 228 -33.71 9.81 14.45
C LYS A 228 -34.42 9.38 15.74
N LEU A 229 -34.37 8.09 16.08
CA LEU A 229 -34.96 7.55 17.31
C LEU A 229 -34.13 7.86 18.56
N GLN A 230 -32.80 8.00 18.44
CA GLN A 230 -31.92 8.31 19.57
C GLN A 230 -31.88 9.81 19.91
N THR A 231 -32.21 10.69 18.96
CA THR A 231 -32.32 12.15 19.19
C THR A 231 -33.64 12.58 19.81
N LYS A 232 -34.67 11.73 19.80
CA LYS A 232 -35.99 11.97 20.43
C LYS A 232 -36.07 11.53 21.89
N ALA A 233 -35.00 10.95 22.43
CA ALA A 233 -34.92 10.43 23.80
C ALA A 233 -34.04 11.31 24.72
N GLN A 234 -33.72 12.53 24.29
CA GLN A 234 -33.04 13.59 25.06
C GLN A 234 -33.91 14.83 25.12
#